data_AF-A0A7X8CM69-F1
#
_entry.id   AF-A0A7X8CM69-F1
#
_cell.length_a   1.000
_cell.length_b   1.000
_cell.length_c   1.000
_cell.angle_alpha   90.00
_cell.angle_beta   90.00
_cell.angle_gamma   90.00
#
_symmetry.space_group_name_H-M   'P 1'
#
loop_
_entity.id
_entity.type
_entity.pdbx_description
1 polymer ?
#
loop_
_entity_poly.entity_id
_entity_poly.type
_entity_poly.pdbx_seq_one_letter_code
_entity_poly.pdbx_strand_id
1 'polypeptide(L)' 'METPHLKPSRIPGVFLPWDEERKRIPQITGDEAIVREVWENIDYLAWTFIWHILVSF' A
#
# COMPACT_ATOMS: atom_id res chain seq x y z
N MET A 1 -15.42 -2.45 -28.69
CA MET A 1 -14.60 -1.22 -28.74
C MET A 1 -14.36 -0.80 -27.31
N GLU A 2 -13.09 -0.63 -26.98
CA GLU A 2 -12.50 -0.83 -25.66
C GLU A 2 -12.79 0.36 -24.73
N THR A 3 -13.33 0.11 -23.53
CA THR A 3 -13.50 1.15 -22.52
C THR A 3 -12.17 1.44 -21.82
N PRO A 4 -11.68 2.69 -21.82
CA PRO A 4 -10.33 3.02 -21.43
C PRO A 4 -10.17 3.07 -19.90
N HIS A 5 -9.17 2.34 -19.39
CA HIS A 5 -8.42 2.59 -18.16
C HIS A 5 -9.22 3.05 -16.92
N LEU A 6 -9.92 2.11 -16.27
CA LEU A 6 -10.26 2.22 -14.85
C LEU A 6 -8.95 2.29 -14.05
N LYS A 7 -8.49 3.50 -13.73
CA LYS A 7 -7.46 3.72 -12.70
C LYS A 7 -7.98 3.04 -11.42
N PRO A 8 -7.21 2.15 -10.77
CA PRO A 8 -7.66 1.56 -9.53
C PRO A 8 -8.00 2.69 -8.55
N SER A 9 -9.23 2.66 -8.04
CA SER A 9 -9.68 3.61 -7.03
C SER A 9 -8.71 3.52 -5.85
N ARG A 10 -8.03 4.63 -5.53
CA ARG A 10 -7.12 4.66 -4.39
C ARG A 10 -7.92 4.37 -3.13
N ILE A 11 -7.51 3.35 -2.40
CA ILE A 11 -8.16 2.94 -1.16
C ILE A 11 -7.76 3.95 -0.07
N PRO A 12 -8.71 4.61 0.62
CA PRO A 12 -8.39 5.47 1.75
C PRO A 12 -7.65 4.68 2.83
N GLY A 13 -6.60 5.25 3.42
CA GLY A 13 -5.77 4.58 4.42
C GLY A 13 -4.67 3.68 3.84
N VAL A 14 -4.57 3.56 2.51
CA VAL A 14 -3.52 2.78 1.84
C VAL A 14 -2.67 3.73 1.00
N PHE A 15 -1.36 3.68 1.19
CA PHE A 15 -0.38 4.40 0.39
C PHE A 15 0.11 3.52 -0.79
N LEU A 16 0.48 2.27 -0.55
CA LEU A 16 0.88 1.27 -1.55
C LEU A 16 0.31 -0.13 -1.21
N PRO A 17 -0.63 -0.67 -2.02
CA PRO A 17 -1.22 -1.98 -1.78
C PRO A 17 -0.19 -3.11 -1.76
N TRP A 18 -0.44 -4.14 -0.95
CA TRP A 18 0.41 -5.34 -0.89
C TRP A 18 0.64 -5.98 -2.27
N ASP A 19 -0.35 -5.99 -3.15
CA ASP A 19 -0.20 -6.52 -4.53
C ASP A 19 0.87 -5.81 -5.36
N GLU A 20 1.13 -4.52 -5.10
CA GLU A 20 2.18 -3.76 -5.78
C GLU A 20 3.55 -4.01 -5.12
N GLU A 21 3.62 -4.04 -3.79
CA GLU A 21 4.87 -4.30 -3.08
C GLU A 21 5.34 -5.75 -3.30
N ARG A 22 4.42 -6.72 -3.33
CA ARG A 22 4.75 -8.14 -3.53
C ARG A 22 5.47 -8.40 -4.86
N LYS A 23 5.18 -7.63 -5.90
CA LYS A 23 5.86 -7.68 -7.20
C LYS A 23 7.33 -7.24 -7.09
N ARG A 24 7.67 -6.38 -6.13
CA ARG A 24 9.03 -5.90 -5.88
C ARG A 24 9.85 -6.91 -5.07
N ILE A 25 9.19 -7.75 -4.26
CA ILE A 25 9.84 -8.76 -3.42
C ILE A 25 10.05 -10.05 -4.24
N PRO A 26 11.28 -10.38 -4.66
CA PRO A 26 11.51 -11.51 -5.58
C PRO A 26 11.17 -12.87 -4.95
N GLN A 27 11.45 -13.03 -3.66
CA GLN A 27 11.17 -14.25 -2.91
C GLN A 27 10.98 -13.91 -1.44
N ILE A 28 9.89 -14.40 -0.85
CA ILE A 28 9.68 -14.34 0.60
C ILE A 28 10.22 -15.65 1.19
N THR A 29 11.19 -15.54 2.10
CA THR A 29 11.86 -16.69 2.74
C THR A 29 11.14 -17.17 4.01
N GLY A 30 10.13 -16.44 4.48
CA GLY A 30 9.33 -16.75 5.67
C GLY A 30 7.82 -16.80 5.39
N ASP A 31 7.01 -16.61 6.43
CA ASP A 31 5.55 -16.59 6.30
C ASP A 31 5.08 -15.28 5.62
N GLU A 32 4.48 -15.42 4.44
CA GLU A 32 3.97 -14.30 3.65
C GLU A 32 2.84 -13.52 4.35
N ALA A 33 2.03 -14.19 5.18
CA ALA A 33 0.96 -13.52 5.91
C ALA A 33 1.51 -12.51 6.92
N ILE A 34 2.61 -12.85 7.61
CA ILE A 34 3.28 -11.96 8.57
C ILE A 34 3.89 -10.76 7.84
N VAL A 35 4.56 -11.00 6.71
CA VAL A 35 5.18 -9.91 5.94
C VAL A 35 4.11 -8.94 5.42
N ARG A 36 2.99 -9.47 4.94
CA ARG A 36 1.84 -8.67 4.51
C ARG A 36 1.27 -7.84 5.65
N GLU A 37 1.03 -8.43 6.82
CA GLU A 37 0.49 -7.73 7.97
C GLU A 37 1.42 -6.58 8.43
N VAL A 38 2.72 -6.85 8.52
CA VAL A 38 3.71 -5.83 8.87
C VAL A 38 3.76 -4.72 7.82
N TRP A 39 3.68 -5.08 6.53
CA TRP A 39 3.63 -4.12 5.44
C TRP A 39 2.40 -3.21 5.53
N GLU A 40 1.20 -3.78 5.65
CA GLU A 40 -0.05 -3.03 5.72
C GLU A 40 -0.07 -2.06 6.92
N ASN A 41 0.51 -2.44 8.06
CA ASN A 41 0.67 -1.57 9.21
C ASN A 41 1.62 -0.39 8.95
N ILE A 42 2.78 -0.64 8.32
CA ILE A 42 3.74 0.41 7.96
C ILE A 42 3.15 1.35 6.90
N ASP A 43 2.44 0.81 5.93
CA ASP A 43 1.80 1.57 4.86
C ASP A 43 0.74 2.53 5.40
N TYR A 44 -0.08 2.07 6.34
CA TYR A 44 -1.04 2.92 7.05
C TYR A 44 -0.35 4.04 7.86
N LEU A 45 0.77 3.73 8.52
CA LEU A 45 1.58 4.74 9.23
C LEU A 45 2.15 5.79 8.26
N ALA A 46 2.64 5.38 7.09
CA ALA A 46 3.12 6.30 6.07
C ALA A 46 2.00 7.22 5.56
N TRP A 47 0.82 6.64 5.27
CA TRP A 47 -0.36 7.40 4.85
C TRP A 47 -0.77 8.44 5.91
N THR A 48 -0.90 8.01 7.17
CA THR A 48 -1.28 8.92 8.28
C THR A 48 -0.23 9.98 8.54
N PHE A 49 1.06 9.65 8.50
CA PHE A 49 2.15 10.61 8.68
C PHE A 49 2.10 11.75 7.65
N ILE A 50 1.86 11.44 6.38
CA ILE A 50 1.72 12.45 5.33
C ILE A 50 0.54 13.39 5.62
N TRP A 51 -0.60 12.85 6.06
CA TRP A 51 -1.75 13.67 6.44
C TRP A 51 -1.48 14.55 7.66
N HIS A 52 -0.78 14.01 8.66
CA HIS A 52 -0.37 14.79 9.82
C HIS A 52 0.53 15.96 9.41
N ILE A 53 1.49 15.76 8.50
CA ILE A 53 2.29 16.86 7.95
C ILE A 53 1.40 17.88 7.23
N LEU A 54 0.38 17.45 6.48
CA LEU A 54 -0.41 18.38 5.69
C LEU A 54 -1.35 19.26 6.54
N VAL A 55 -1.86 18.73 7.65
CA VAL A 55 -2.94 19.35 8.43
C VAL A 55 -2.46 19.95 9.77
N SER A 56 -1.32 19.52 10.30
CA SER A 56 -0.88 19.89 11.65
C SER A 56 0.11 21.06 11.71
N PHE A 57 0.35 21.75 10.58
CA PHE A 57 1.22 22.94 10.49
C PHE A 57 0.45 24.17 10.01
#